data_AF-U6GG07-F1
#
_entry.id   AF-U6GG07-F1
#
_cell.length_a   1.000
_cell.length_b   1.000
_cell.length_c   1.000
_cell.angle_alpha   90.00
_cell.angle_beta   90.00
_cell.angle_gamma   90.00
#
_symmetry.space_group_name_H-M   'P 1'
#
loop_
_entity.id
_entity.type
_entity.pdbx_description
1 polymer ?
#
loop_
_entity_poly.entity_id
_entity_poly.type
_entity_poly.pdbx_seq_one_letter_code
_entity_poly.pdbx_strand_id
1 'polypeptide(L)'
;MVRLDRVFGILLAVIAGWSALHYPKVAGSIRHRLGVPGGGYPDPSDLRIYGSACAALYLVLQPWWPQQLGGEGAEEELWKGYPMQQNSIYCHLYFYVAFGHHLATLIYILKSPCLPDFFDQLLPCVAALCLIYFSYMSNFLRVGVVILLCHDICDIFTFGCKAFVDTPYHKVTVGLFVLLTSCWFYFRLYTFPSAALFPIFKAIKTRPDHSETEGSSYFIFILLTLSLMNIYWFVLMVKMFVHFILSGQMRDLHSRVSDVDSSGQARAPRDVKPSKVE
;
A
#
# COMPACT_ATOMS: atom_id res chain seq x y z
N MET A 1 12.00 24.16 -6.95
CA MET A 1 13.02 23.27 -6.34
C MET A 1 12.41 21.88 -6.21
N VAL A 2 12.73 20.97 -7.13
CA VAL A 2 12.26 19.58 -7.06
C VAL A 2 12.98 18.94 -5.87
N ARG A 3 12.20 18.47 -4.90
CA ARG A 3 12.66 17.84 -3.67
C ARG A 3 13.51 16.61 -4.02
N LEU A 4 14.79 16.65 -3.69
CA LEU A 4 15.83 15.67 -4.07
C LEU A 4 15.46 14.23 -3.66
N ASP A 5 14.65 14.10 -2.61
CA ASP A 5 14.00 12.88 -2.11
C ASP A 5 13.08 12.19 -3.12
N ARG A 6 12.32 12.96 -3.93
CA ARG A 6 11.45 12.37 -4.97
C ARG A 6 12.24 11.85 -6.16
N VAL A 7 13.31 12.55 -6.53
CA VAL A 7 14.22 12.12 -7.60
C VAL A 7 14.94 10.85 -7.18
N PHE A 8 15.38 10.75 -5.92
CA PHE A 8 16.03 9.55 -5.39
C PHE A 8 15.09 8.34 -5.33
N GLY A 9 13.84 8.53 -4.92
CA GLY A 9 12.82 7.47 -4.91
C GLY A 9 12.49 6.94 -6.30
N ILE A 10 12.35 7.83 -7.29
CA ILE A 10 12.13 7.46 -8.70
C ILE A 10 13.38 6.78 -9.27
N LEU A 11 14.58 7.27 -8.94
CA LEU A 11 15.83 6.65 -9.37
C LEU A 11 15.97 5.23 -8.80
N LEU A 12 15.62 5.01 -7.53
CA LEU A 12 15.63 3.69 -6.90
C LEU A 12 14.59 2.74 -7.49
N ALA A 13 13.38 3.23 -7.80
CA ALA A 13 12.35 2.43 -8.48
C ALA A 13 12.75 2.07 -9.91
N VAL A 14 13.40 2.98 -10.63
CA VAL A 14 13.94 2.75 -11.98
C VAL A 14 15.14 1.80 -11.94
N ILE A 15 16.03 1.90 -10.96
CA ILE A 15 17.15 0.97 -10.75
C ILE A 15 16.62 -0.43 -10.36
N ALA A 16 15.57 -0.51 -9.54
CA ALA A 16 14.91 -1.76 -9.20
C ALA A 16 14.23 -2.42 -10.41
N GLY A 17 13.53 -1.62 -11.24
CA GLY A 17 12.93 -2.09 -12.50
C GLY A 17 13.97 -2.48 -13.56
N TRP A 18 15.05 -1.72 -13.70
CA TRP A 18 16.15 -2.00 -14.62
C TRP A 18 16.91 -3.28 -14.22
N SER A 19 17.11 -3.48 -12.91
CA SER A 19 17.71 -4.71 -12.39
C SER A 19 16.80 -5.92 -12.66
N ALA A 20 15.49 -5.81 -12.43
CA ALA A 20 14.55 -6.90 -12.70
C ALA A 20 14.51 -7.31 -14.19
N LEU A 21 14.73 -6.37 -15.11
CA LEU A 21 14.72 -6.61 -16.55
C LEU A 21 16.03 -7.23 -17.09
N HIS A 22 17.14 -7.15 -16.36
CA HIS A 22 18.46 -7.60 -16.81
C HIS A 22 19.01 -8.85 -16.12
N TYR A 23 18.27 -9.45 -15.16
CA TYR A 23 18.66 -10.71 -14.51
C TYR A 23 17.77 -11.94 -14.83
N PRO A 24 17.41 -12.23 -16.11
CA PRO A 24 16.64 -13.44 -16.45
C PRO A 24 17.42 -14.74 -16.17
N LYS A 25 18.75 -14.68 -16.03
CA LYS A 25 19.60 -15.84 -15.71
C LYS A 25 19.56 -16.25 -14.22
N VAL A 26 19.09 -15.37 -13.34
CA VAL A 26 19.05 -15.62 -11.88
C VAL A 26 17.81 -16.43 -11.48
N ALA A 27 16.67 -16.22 -12.15
CA ALA A 27 15.45 -16.99 -11.93
C ALA A 27 15.65 -18.51 -12.20
N GLY A 28 16.45 -18.86 -13.21
CA GLY A 28 16.77 -20.26 -13.52
C GLY A 28 17.67 -20.94 -12.47
N SER A 29 18.65 -20.21 -11.93
CA SER A 29 19.57 -20.73 -10.90
C SER A 29 18.87 -20.92 -9.55
N ILE A 30 17.95 -20.01 -9.20
CA ILE A 30 17.11 -20.12 -7.99
C ILE A 30 16.12 -21.30 -8.12
N ARG A 31 15.46 -21.47 -9.28
CA ARG A 31 14.55 -22.60 -9.51
C ARG A 31 15.25 -23.96 -9.46
N HIS A 32 16.49 -24.04 -9.96
CA HIS A 32 17.31 -25.26 -9.89
C HIS A 32 17.79 -25.58 -8.47
N ARG A 33 18.04 -24.58 -7.62
CA ARG A 33 18.43 -24.79 -6.20
C ARG A 33 17.23 -25.03 -5.27
N LEU A 34 16.05 -24.50 -5.60
CA LEU A 34 14.80 -24.76 -4.88
C LEU A 34 14.13 -26.09 -5.25
N GLY A 35 14.61 -26.78 -6.29
CA GLY A 35 14.12 -28.10 -6.73
C GLY A 35 14.76 -29.30 -6.03
N VAL A 36 15.63 -29.09 -5.03
CA VAL A 36 16.24 -30.18 -4.26
C VAL A 36 15.27 -30.62 -3.15
N PRO A 37 14.82 -31.89 -3.12
CA PRO A 37 13.97 -32.39 -2.05
C PRO A 37 14.81 -32.57 -0.78
N GLY A 38 14.91 -31.50 -0.01
CA GLY A 38 15.58 -31.43 1.28
C GLY A 38 15.41 -30.03 1.84
N GLY A 39 14.62 -29.90 2.90
CA GLY A 39 14.18 -28.63 3.51
C GLY A 39 15.29 -27.79 4.13
N GLY A 40 16.26 -27.35 3.32
CA GLY A 40 17.22 -26.32 3.68
C GLY A 40 16.69 -24.95 3.24
N TYR A 41 16.34 -24.09 4.19
CA TYR A 41 16.20 -22.66 3.91
C TYR A 41 17.53 -22.15 3.33
N PRO A 42 17.51 -21.24 2.33
CA PRO A 42 18.75 -20.63 1.85
C PRO A 42 19.48 -19.93 3.00
N ASP A 43 20.80 -20.13 3.06
CA ASP A 43 21.67 -19.63 4.13
C ASP A 43 21.52 -18.11 4.28
N PRO A 44 21.26 -17.56 5.50
CA PRO A 44 20.99 -16.13 5.69
C PRO A 44 22.12 -15.20 5.24
N SER A 45 23.34 -15.72 5.10
CA SER A 45 24.52 -15.02 4.60
C SER A 45 24.43 -14.71 3.10
N ASP A 46 23.86 -15.62 2.31
CA ASP A 46 23.73 -15.46 0.86
C ASP A 46 22.67 -14.43 0.48
N LEU A 47 21.66 -14.20 1.34
CA LEU A 47 20.60 -13.23 1.04
C LEU A 47 20.82 -11.81 1.56
N ARG A 48 21.89 -11.57 2.34
CA ARG A 48 22.30 -10.21 2.74
C ARG A 48 22.71 -9.33 1.54
N ILE A 49 22.99 -9.95 0.39
CA ILE A 49 23.44 -9.27 -0.84
C ILE A 49 22.26 -8.79 -1.69
N TYR A 50 21.06 -9.31 -1.47
CA TYR A 50 19.92 -9.06 -2.34
C TYR A 50 18.87 -8.21 -1.63
N GLY A 51 18.82 -6.91 -1.96
CA GLY A 51 17.97 -5.91 -1.30
C GLY A 51 16.46 -6.21 -1.28
N SER A 52 15.66 -5.26 -0.77
CA SER A 52 14.20 -5.40 -0.55
C SER A 52 13.42 -6.00 -1.73
N ALA A 53 13.83 -5.72 -2.97
CA ALA A 53 13.21 -6.28 -4.18
C ALA A 53 13.36 -7.81 -4.30
N CYS A 54 14.50 -8.38 -3.91
CA CYS A 54 14.70 -9.83 -3.94
C CYS A 54 13.97 -10.53 -2.79
N ALA A 55 13.81 -9.87 -1.65
CA ALA A 55 12.96 -10.36 -0.57
C ALA A 55 11.49 -10.42 -1.01
N ALA A 56 10.99 -9.39 -1.71
CA ALA A 56 9.65 -9.40 -2.29
C ALA A 56 9.49 -10.49 -3.37
N LEU A 57 10.45 -10.64 -4.27
CA LEU A 57 10.49 -11.74 -5.26
C LEU A 57 10.50 -13.12 -4.59
N TYR A 58 11.29 -13.31 -3.53
CA TYR A 58 11.32 -14.56 -2.78
C TYR A 58 9.95 -14.89 -2.17
N LEU A 59 9.24 -13.89 -1.66
CA LEU A 59 7.90 -14.05 -1.07
C LEU A 59 6.86 -14.45 -2.13
N VAL A 60 6.90 -13.84 -3.32
CA VAL A 60 6.01 -14.17 -4.45
C VAL A 60 6.23 -15.59 -4.97
N LEU A 61 7.44 -16.13 -4.83
CA LEU A 61 7.80 -17.48 -5.25
C LEU A 61 7.45 -18.55 -4.19
N GLN A 62 6.85 -18.18 -3.06
CA GLN A 62 6.50 -19.15 -2.04
C GLN A 62 5.32 -20.04 -2.45
N PRO A 63 5.29 -21.32 -2.02
CA PRO A 63 4.22 -22.25 -2.37
C PRO A 63 2.85 -21.87 -1.79
N TRP A 64 2.81 -21.05 -0.74
CA TRP A 64 1.57 -20.54 -0.13
C TRP A 64 1.07 -19.23 -0.78
N TRP A 65 1.77 -18.73 -1.81
CA TRP A 65 1.42 -17.46 -2.45
C TRP A 65 0.08 -17.55 -3.19
N PRO A 66 -0.86 -16.60 -2.97
CA PRO A 66 -2.20 -16.71 -3.50
C PRO A 66 -2.25 -16.62 -5.04
N GLN A 67 -3.15 -17.40 -5.64
CA GLN A 67 -3.34 -17.44 -7.09
C GLN A 67 -3.72 -16.08 -7.69
N GLN A 68 -4.45 -15.26 -6.93
CA GLN A 68 -4.84 -13.91 -7.32
C GLN A 68 -3.64 -12.96 -7.49
N LEU A 69 -2.49 -13.28 -6.90
CA LEU A 69 -1.23 -12.53 -7.04
C LEU A 69 -0.21 -13.27 -7.92
N GLY A 70 -0.66 -14.22 -8.74
CA GLY A 70 0.19 -14.98 -9.67
C GLY A 70 0.93 -16.17 -9.04
N GLY A 71 0.50 -16.62 -7.87
CA GLY A 71 1.05 -17.81 -7.20
C GLY A 71 0.33 -19.11 -7.55
N GLU A 72 0.85 -20.22 -7.02
CA GLU A 72 0.24 -21.55 -7.15
C GLU A 72 -0.50 -21.99 -5.87
N GLY A 73 -0.36 -21.23 -4.79
CA GLY A 73 -0.85 -21.59 -3.46
C GLY A 73 -2.37 -21.55 -3.33
N ALA A 74 -2.93 -22.66 -2.86
CA ALA A 74 -4.33 -22.72 -2.46
C ALA A 74 -4.56 -21.93 -1.16
N GLU A 75 -5.80 -21.50 -0.93
CA GLU A 75 -6.23 -20.76 0.28
C GLU A 75 -5.79 -21.45 1.59
N GLU A 76 -5.75 -22.79 1.60
CA GLU A 76 -5.40 -23.62 2.75
C GLU A 76 -3.90 -23.55 3.12
N GLU A 77 -3.01 -23.33 2.14
CA GLU A 77 -1.57 -23.24 2.37
C GLU A 77 -1.19 -21.97 3.13
N LEU A 78 -2.04 -20.93 3.07
CA LEU A 78 -1.91 -19.70 3.85
C LEU A 78 -2.01 -19.98 5.36
N TRP A 79 -2.78 -21.00 5.75
CA TRP A 79 -3.09 -21.38 7.14
C TRP A 79 -2.31 -22.61 7.63
N LYS A 80 -1.47 -23.19 6.79
CA LYS A 80 -0.72 -24.40 7.11
C LYS A 80 0.23 -24.16 8.27
N GLY A 81 0.15 -25.01 9.29
CA GLY A 81 0.96 -24.93 10.50
C GLY A 81 0.49 -23.87 11.51
N TYR A 82 -0.64 -23.18 11.28
CA TYR A 82 -1.21 -22.26 12.26
C TYR A 82 -1.72 -23.02 13.50
N PRO A 83 -1.46 -22.54 14.74
CA PRO A 83 -0.93 -21.23 15.13
C PRO A 83 0.61 -21.11 15.15
N MET A 84 1.36 -22.21 15.14
CA MET A 84 2.83 -22.20 15.17
C MET A 84 3.45 -22.21 13.77
N GLN A 85 3.05 -21.24 12.92
CA GLN A 85 3.57 -21.15 11.56
C GLN A 85 5.05 -20.79 11.56
N GLN A 86 5.88 -21.64 10.95
CA GLN A 86 7.23 -21.27 10.58
C GLN A 86 7.16 -20.33 9.36
N ASN A 87 7.64 -19.11 9.57
CA ASN A 87 7.67 -18.07 8.57
C ASN A 87 9.12 -17.76 8.23
N SER A 88 9.37 -17.42 6.96
CA SER A 88 10.70 -17.04 6.51
C SER A 88 11.13 -15.71 7.13
N ILE A 89 12.43 -15.53 7.34
CA ILE A 89 13.02 -14.27 7.81
C ILE A 89 12.59 -13.06 6.96
N TYR A 90 12.32 -13.26 5.68
CA TYR A 90 11.86 -12.19 4.78
C TYR A 90 10.45 -11.68 5.10
N CYS A 91 9.57 -12.54 5.64
CA CYS A 91 8.26 -12.09 6.13
C CYS A 91 8.45 -11.11 7.29
N HIS A 92 9.32 -11.43 8.25
CA HIS A 92 9.63 -10.57 9.38
C HIS A 92 10.30 -9.27 8.94
N LEU A 93 11.27 -9.34 8.02
CA LEU A 93 11.94 -8.15 7.49
C LEU A 93 10.96 -7.21 6.80
N TYR A 94 10.03 -7.74 6.00
CA TYR A 94 9.04 -6.93 5.31
C TYR A 94 8.10 -6.22 6.31
N PHE A 95 7.69 -6.91 7.37
CA PHE A 95 6.94 -6.31 8.47
C PHE A 95 7.70 -5.21 9.19
N TYR A 96 8.99 -5.39 9.49
CA TYR A 96 9.79 -4.36 10.16
C TYR A 96 9.97 -3.11 9.31
N VAL A 97 10.20 -3.28 8.00
CA VAL A 97 10.31 -2.16 7.06
C VAL A 97 8.97 -1.43 6.95
N ALA A 98 7.86 -2.15 6.77
CA ALA A 98 6.52 -1.57 6.70
C ALA A 98 6.15 -0.83 8.00
N PHE A 99 6.42 -1.44 9.16
CA PHE A 99 6.19 -0.81 10.46
C PHE A 99 7.00 0.47 10.61
N GLY A 100 8.30 0.43 10.29
CA GLY A 100 9.18 1.60 10.35
C GLY A 100 8.71 2.74 9.43
N HIS A 101 8.27 2.40 8.21
CA HIS A 101 7.71 3.37 7.26
C HIS A 101 6.46 4.06 7.81
N HIS A 102 5.47 3.29 8.30
CA HIS A 102 4.25 3.85 8.86
C HIS A 102 4.50 4.61 10.16
N LEU A 103 5.42 4.14 11.01
CA LEU A 103 5.78 4.85 12.24
C LEU A 103 6.45 6.19 11.95
N ALA A 104 7.38 6.23 10.99
CA ALA A 104 8.00 7.47 10.55
C ALA A 104 6.96 8.44 9.96
N THR A 105 6.02 7.93 9.17
CA THR A 105 4.91 8.70 8.61
C THR A 105 4.00 9.26 9.70
N LEU A 106 3.67 8.47 10.72
CA LEU A 106 2.88 8.92 11.87
C LEU A 106 3.58 10.07 12.60
N ILE A 107 4.88 9.94 12.89
CA ILE A 107 5.67 11.00 13.55
C ILE A 107 5.69 12.27 12.69
N TYR A 108 5.82 12.12 11.37
CA TYR A 108 5.78 13.25 10.44
C TYR A 108 4.43 13.97 10.46
N ILE A 109 3.32 13.22 10.42
CA ILE A 109 1.96 13.77 10.48
C ILE A 109 1.73 14.50 11.81
N LEU A 110 2.12 13.91 12.95
CA LEU A 110 1.96 14.51 14.28
C LEU A 110 2.77 15.78 14.49
N LYS A 111 3.91 15.93 13.79
CA LYS A 111 4.73 17.15 13.81
C LYS A 111 4.26 18.21 12.80
N SER A 112 3.44 17.83 11.84
CA SER A 112 2.93 18.74 10.83
C SER A 112 1.77 19.56 11.40
N PRO A 113 1.60 20.83 10.96
CA PRO A 113 0.42 21.60 11.34
C PRO A 113 -0.86 20.85 10.91
N CYS A 114 -1.94 20.97 11.70
CA CYS A 114 -3.24 20.38 11.38
C CYS A 114 -3.83 21.05 10.13
N LEU A 115 -3.47 20.50 8.97
CA LEU A 115 -4.06 20.81 7.67
C LEU A 115 -5.43 20.11 7.55
N PRO A 116 -6.33 20.58 6.66
CA PRO A 116 -7.63 19.95 6.44
C PRO A 116 -7.54 18.45 6.12
N ASP A 117 -6.46 18.01 5.47
CA ASP A 117 -6.22 16.60 5.10
C ASP A 117 -5.55 15.77 6.21
N PHE A 118 -5.47 16.30 7.44
CA PHE A 118 -4.78 15.64 8.55
C PHE A 118 -5.39 14.27 8.88
N PHE A 119 -6.72 14.19 9.03
CA PHE A 119 -7.41 12.94 9.35
C PHE A 119 -7.33 11.92 8.22
N ASP A 120 -7.34 12.41 6.98
CA ASP A 120 -7.22 11.59 5.78
C ASP A 120 -5.85 10.89 5.70
N GLN A 121 -4.81 11.45 6.30
CA GLN A 121 -3.48 10.84 6.39
C GLN A 121 -3.28 10.05 7.69
N LEU A 122 -3.88 10.50 8.80
CA LEU A 122 -3.74 9.87 10.11
C LEU A 122 -4.46 8.52 10.19
N LEU A 123 -5.72 8.45 9.76
CA LEU A 123 -6.56 7.24 9.87
C LEU A 123 -5.92 6.02 9.18
N PRO A 124 -5.47 6.10 7.90
CA PRO A 124 -4.79 4.98 7.26
C PRO A 124 -3.49 4.58 7.96
N CYS A 125 -2.73 5.56 8.44
CA CYS A 125 -1.44 5.32 9.09
C CYS A 125 -1.62 4.55 10.41
N VAL A 126 -2.59 4.95 11.23
CA VAL A 126 -2.91 4.26 12.49
C VAL A 126 -3.49 2.87 12.20
N ALA A 127 -4.39 2.73 11.22
CA ALA A 127 -4.94 1.44 10.83
C ALA A 127 -3.85 0.45 10.38
N ALA A 128 -2.89 0.90 9.57
CA ALA A 128 -1.77 0.08 9.11
C ALA A 128 -0.87 -0.37 10.28
N LEU A 129 -0.51 0.53 11.21
CA LEU A 129 0.28 0.18 12.39
C LEU A 129 -0.43 -0.84 13.29
N CYS A 130 -1.73 -0.67 13.52
CA CYS A 130 -2.53 -1.63 14.27
C CYS A 130 -2.57 -3.00 13.58
N LEU A 131 -2.81 -3.04 12.26
CA LEU A 131 -2.84 -4.30 11.51
C LEU A 131 -1.50 -5.02 11.54
N ILE A 132 -0.40 -4.30 11.35
CA ILE A 132 0.95 -4.88 11.40
C ILE A 132 1.22 -5.46 12.80
N TYR A 133 0.89 -4.71 13.85
CA TYR A 133 1.08 -5.13 15.23
C TYR A 133 0.26 -6.38 15.58
N PHE A 134 -1.06 -6.35 15.35
CA PHE A 134 -1.94 -7.48 15.65
C PHE A 134 -1.64 -8.70 14.76
N SER A 135 -1.33 -8.49 13.48
CA SER A 135 -0.92 -9.58 12.59
C SER A 135 0.37 -10.25 13.07
N TYR A 136 1.29 -9.51 13.69
CA TYR A 136 2.52 -10.06 14.24
C TYR A 136 2.25 -10.84 15.54
N MET A 137 1.45 -10.28 16.46
CA MET A 137 1.10 -10.91 17.73
C MET A 137 0.28 -12.19 17.55
N SER A 138 -0.66 -12.20 16.60
CA SER A 138 -1.49 -13.37 16.28
C SER A 138 -0.85 -14.32 15.27
N ASN A 139 0.42 -14.12 14.91
CA ASN A 139 1.17 -14.93 13.94
C ASN A 139 0.50 -15.07 12.54
N PHE A 140 -0.28 -14.08 12.11
CA PHE A 140 -0.90 -14.02 10.77
C PHE A 140 0.04 -13.45 9.70
N LEU A 141 1.36 -13.72 9.80
CA LEU A 141 2.36 -13.05 8.96
C LEU A 141 2.14 -13.28 7.46
N ARG A 142 1.80 -14.51 7.03
CA ARG A 142 1.57 -14.80 5.60
C ARG A 142 0.45 -13.96 5.02
N VAL A 143 -0.67 -13.87 5.74
CA VAL A 143 -1.82 -13.04 5.35
C VAL A 143 -1.44 -11.57 5.36
N GLY A 144 -0.75 -11.11 6.40
CA GLY A 144 -0.32 -9.71 6.49
C GLY A 144 0.67 -9.30 5.38
N VAL A 145 1.57 -10.19 4.95
CA VAL A 145 2.45 -9.92 3.78
C VAL A 145 1.62 -9.72 2.51
N VAL A 146 0.60 -10.55 2.28
CA VAL A 146 -0.31 -10.42 1.13
C VAL A 146 -1.03 -9.07 1.17
N ILE A 147 -1.53 -8.67 2.35
CA ILE A 147 -2.19 -7.37 2.54
C ILE A 147 -1.21 -6.23 2.22
N LEU A 148 -0.02 -6.24 2.83
CA LEU A 148 0.99 -5.21 2.63
C LEU A 148 1.35 -5.04 1.15
N LEU A 149 1.60 -6.15 0.44
CA LEU A 149 1.98 -6.07 -0.98
C LEU A 149 0.86 -5.48 -1.85
N CYS A 150 -0.39 -5.88 -1.63
CA CYS A 150 -1.53 -5.31 -2.36
C CYS A 150 -1.61 -3.79 -2.20
N HIS A 151 -1.24 -3.27 -1.03
CA HIS A 151 -1.26 -1.84 -0.76
C HIS A 151 -0.05 -1.12 -1.36
N ASP A 152 1.15 -1.69 -1.20
CA ASP A 152 2.41 -1.11 -1.71
C ASP A 152 2.38 -0.93 -3.24
N ILE A 153 1.83 -1.90 -3.99
CA ILE A 153 1.72 -1.80 -5.45
C ILE A 153 0.89 -0.56 -5.85
N CYS A 154 -0.24 -0.33 -5.19
CA CYS A 154 -1.07 0.86 -5.44
C CYS A 154 -0.38 2.16 -5.01
N ASP A 155 0.42 2.13 -3.95
CA ASP A 155 1.12 3.31 -3.45
C ASP A 155 2.20 3.78 -4.43
N ILE A 156 2.88 2.88 -5.13
CA ILE A 156 3.81 3.23 -6.22
C ILE A 156 3.12 4.11 -7.27
N PHE A 157 1.93 3.70 -7.73
CA PHE A 157 1.15 4.50 -8.69
C PHE A 157 0.63 5.79 -8.07
N THR A 158 0.25 5.78 -6.79
CA THR A 158 -0.22 6.97 -6.08
C THR A 158 0.88 8.03 -5.99
N PHE A 159 2.09 7.64 -5.61
CA PHE A 159 3.25 8.53 -5.57
C PHE A 159 3.64 9.00 -6.97
N GLY A 160 3.54 8.12 -7.97
CA GLY A 160 3.70 8.49 -9.38
C GLY A 160 2.74 9.61 -9.79
N CYS A 161 1.44 9.44 -9.57
CA CYS A 161 0.44 10.47 -9.85
C CYS A 161 0.77 11.79 -9.15
N LYS A 162 1.07 11.77 -7.85
CA LYS A 162 1.44 12.96 -7.08
C LYS A 162 2.74 13.63 -7.56
N ALA A 163 3.66 12.88 -8.16
CA ALA A 163 4.89 13.43 -8.70
C ALA A 163 4.68 14.14 -10.04
N PHE A 164 3.79 13.61 -10.89
CA PHE A 164 3.55 14.13 -12.24
C PHE A 164 2.36 15.08 -12.35
N VAL A 165 1.51 15.18 -11.33
CA VAL A 165 0.33 16.07 -11.33
C VAL A 165 0.69 17.55 -11.54
N ASP A 166 1.80 18.00 -10.95
CA ASP A 166 2.30 19.38 -11.06
C ASP A 166 3.20 19.62 -12.29
N THR A 167 3.35 18.61 -13.15
CA THR A 167 4.22 18.69 -14.33
C THR A 167 3.41 18.95 -15.60
N PRO A 168 4.01 19.55 -16.66
CA PRO A 168 3.30 19.80 -17.92
C PRO A 168 2.99 18.52 -18.72
N TYR A 169 3.42 17.35 -18.25
CA TYR A 169 3.27 16.07 -18.94
C TYR A 169 1.88 15.46 -18.74
N HIS A 170 0.82 16.17 -19.16
CA HIS A 170 -0.57 15.77 -18.94
C HIS A 170 -0.93 14.35 -19.40
N LYS A 171 -0.39 13.91 -20.55
CA LYS A 171 -0.62 12.54 -21.06
C LYS A 171 -0.10 11.46 -20.09
N VAL A 172 1.05 11.72 -19.47
CA VAL A 172 1.66 10.81 -18.50
C VAL A 172 0.83 10.81 -17.21
N THR A 173 0.41 11.97 -16.73
CA THR A 173 -0.43 12.10 -15.53
C THR A 173 -1.77 11.36 -15.70
N VAL A 174 -2.42 11.52 -16.86
CA VAL A 174 -3.67 10.79 -17.17
C VAL A 174 -3.43 9.29 -17.26
N GLY A 175 -2.35 8.86 -17.93
CA GLY A 175 -1.98 7.44 -18.00
C GLY A 175 -1.73 6.83 -16.62
N LEU A 176 -0.96 7.51 -15.78
CA LEU A 176 -0.71 7.11 -14.38
C LEU A 176 -2.00 7.06 -13.57
N PHE A 177 -2.92 7.99 -13.79
CA PHE A 177 -4.19 8.03 -13.08
C PHE A 177 -5.12 6.86 -13.46
N VAL A 178 -5.17 6.49 -14.75
CA VAL A 178 -5.90 5.31 -15.23
C VAL A 178 -5.29 4.03 -14.66
N LEU A 179 -3.96 3.92 -14.66
CA LEU A 179 -3.25 2.80 -14.06
C LEU A 179 -3.51 2.71 -12.55
N LEU A 180 -3.41 3.83 -11.83
CA LEU A 180 -3.72 3.91 -10.41
C LEU A 180 -5.14 3.40 -10.12
N THR A 181 -6.14 3.91 -10.84
CA THR A 181 -7.55 3.53 -10.65
C THR A 181 -7.77 2.03 -10.91
N SER A 182 -7.15 1.50 -11.97
CA SER A 182 -7.25 0.09 -12.35
C SER A 182 -6.56 -0.82 -11.32
N CYS A 183 -5.35 -0.45 -10.88
CA CYS A 183 -4.61 -1.17 -9.85
C CYS A 183 -5.33 -1.12 -8.50
N TRP A 184 -5.92 0.02 -8.14
CA TRP A 184 -6.69 0.15 -6.90
C TRP A 184 -7.88 -0.80 -6.87
N PHE A 185 -8.64 -0.87 -7.96
CA PHE A 185 -9.74 -1.81 -8.09
C PHE A 185 -9.25 -3.26 -7.96
N TYR A 186 -8.22 -3.64 -8.71
CA TYR A 186 -7.75 -5.03 -8.73
C TYR A 186 -7.10 -5.46 -7.41
N PHE A 187 -6.16 -4.71 -6.87
CA PHE A 187 -5.40 -5.12 -5.68
C PHE A 187 -6.17 -4.87 -4.38
N ARG A 188 -6.80 -3.70 -4.21
CA ARG A 188 -7.42 -3.32 -2.92
C ARG A 188 -8.90 -3.66 -2.82
N LEU A 189 -9.65 -3.73 -3.92
CA LEU A 189 -11.08 -4.09 -3.88
C LEU A 189 -11.37 -5.55 -4.25
N TYR A 190 -10.58 -6.15 -5.14
CA TYR A 190 -10.78 -7.55 -5.52
C TYR A 190 -9.83 -8.51 -4.79
N THR A 191 -8.52 -8.29 -4.89
CA THR A 191 -7.51 -9.22 -4.37
C THR A 191 -7.44 -9.20 -2.85
N PHE A 192 -7.43 -8.01 -2.23
CA PHE A 192 -7.37 -7.90 -0.77
C PHE A 192 -8.54 -8.61 -0.05
N PRO A 193 -9.82 -8.40 -0.42
CA PRO A 193 -10.91 -9.12 0.25
C PRO A 193 -10.90 -10.63 -0.04
N SER A 194 -10.52 -11.03 -1.25
CA SER A 194 -10.50 -12.46 -1.63
C SER A 194 -9.34 -13.25 -1.05
N ALA A 195 -8.15 -12.65 -0.94
CA ALA A 195 -6.93 -13.31 -0.47
C ALA A 195 -6.71 -13.18 1.04
N ALA A 196 -7.29 -12.16 1.70
CA ALA A 196 -7.14 -11.96 3.14
C ALA A 196 -8.47 -12.04 3.90
N LEU A 197 -9.47 -11.23 3.54
CA LEU A 197 -10.69 -11.09 4.35
C LEU A 197 -11.54 -12.38 4.38
N PHE A 198 -11.85 -12.97 3.22
CA PHE A 198 -12.65 -14.20 3.17
C PHE A 198 -11.95 -15.41 3.81
N PRO A 199 -10.64 -15.64 3.59
CA PRO A 199 -9.94 -16.75 4.24
C PRO A 199 -9.89 -16.61 5.76
N ILE A 200 -9.66 -15.40 6.29
CA ILE A 200 -9.71 -15.15 7.75
C ILE A 200 -11.10 -15.43 8.30
N PHE A 201 -12.14 -14.91 7.64
CA PHE A 201 -13.52 -15.10 8.07
C PHE A 201 -13.92 -16.59 8.07
N LYS A 202 -13.53 -17.33 7.04
CA LYS A 202 -13.76 -18.77 6.91
C LYS A 202 -12.98 -19.57 7.96
N ALA A 203 -11.72 -19.22 8.21
CA ALA A 203 -10.88 -19.86 9.23
C ALA A 203 -11.50 -19.75 10.63
N ILE A 204 -12.04 -18.57 10.98
CA ILE A 204 -12.68 -18.34 12.29
C ILE A 204 -14.01 -19.10 12.40
N LYS A 205 -14.83 -19.13 11.34
CA LYS A 205 -16.11 -19.86 11.35
C LYS A 205 -15.93 -21.38 11.45
N THR A 206 -14.84 -21.92 10.89
CA THR A 206 -14.60 -23.38 10.81
C THR A 206 -13.80 -23.95 11.98
N ARG A 207 -13.14 -23.11 12.79
CA ARG A 207 -12.30 -23.57 13.92
C ARG A 207 -12.73 -22.92 15.25
N PRO A 208 -13.87 -23.33 15.83
CA PRO A 208 -14.34 -22.77 17.10
C PRO A 208 -13.50 -23.16 18.32
N ASP A 209 -12.71 -24.25 18.27
CA ASP A 209 -12.01 -24.82 19.45
C ASP A 209 -10.70 -24.11 19.86
N HIS A 210 -10.17 -23.20 19.03
CA HIS A 210 -8.95 -22.43 19.34
C HIS A 210 -9.24 -20.95 19.60
N SER A 211 -10.42 -20.67 20.15
CA SER A 211 -10.93 -19.32 20.35
C SER A 211 -10.19 -18.59 21.48
N GLU A 212 -9.04 -18.01 21.17
CA GLU A 212 -8.70 -16.68 21.72
C GLU A 212 -9.60 -15.65 21.02
N THR A 213 -10.88 -15.70 21.38
CA THR A 213 -12.02 -15.15 20.61
C THR A 213 -11.96 -13.64 20.47
N GLU A 214 -11.27 -12.96 21.37
CA GLU A 214 -11.24 -11.50 21.40
C GLU A 214 -10.25 -10.93 20.37
N GLY A 215 -9.01 -11.42 20.34
CA GLY A 215 -7.97 -10.90 19.43
C GLY A 215 -8.31 -11.04 17.96
N SER A 216 -8.93 -12.17 17.58
CA SER A 216 -9.37 -12.42 16.20
C SER A 216 -10.50 -11.49 15.76
N SER A 217 -11.41 -11.14 16.68
CA SER A 217 -12.53 -10.24 16.40
C SER A 217 -12.06 -8.80 16.16
N TYR A 218 -11.10 -8.32 16.97
CA TYR A 218 -10.47 -7.01 16.76
C TYR A 218 -9.72 -6.95 15.42
N PHE A 219 -9.00 -8.00 15.05
CA PHE A 219 -8.28 -8.05 13.78
C PHE A 219 -9.23 -7.95 12.58
N ILE A 220 -10.36 -8.68 12.58
CA ILE A 220 -11.39 -8.55 11.54
C ILE A 220 -11.96 -7.14 11.50
N PHE A 221 -12.28 -6.54 12.66
CA PHE A 221 -12.85 -5.20 12.71
C PHE A 221 -11.93 -4.16 12.05
N ILE A 222 -10.63 -4.24 12.32
CA ILE A 222 -9.64 -3.33 11.70
C ILE A 222 -9.51 -3.62 10.20
N LEU A 223 -9.56 -4.89 9.77
CA LEU A 223 -9.55 -5.25 8.34
C LEU A 223 -10.78 -4.74 7.59
N LEU A 224 -11.97 -4.81 8.20
CA LEU A 224 -13.19 -4.24 7.64
C LEU A 224 -13.08 -2.72 7.53
N THR A 225 -12.51 -2.06 8.55
CA THR A 225 -12.25 -0.62 8.52
C THR A 225 -11.31 -0.25 7.37
N LEU A 226 -10.22 -1.02 7.19
CA LEU A 226 -9.30 -0.87 6.05
C LEU A 226 -10.04 -1.08 4.71
N SER A 227 -10.92 -2.07 4.62
CA SER A 227 -11.73 -2.33 3.43
C SER A 227 -12.66 -1.17 3.09
N LEU A 228 -13.37 -0.64 4.08
CA LEU A 228 -14.29 0.49 3.90
C LEU A 228 -13.53 1.75 3.45
N MET A 229 -12.37 2.00 4.04
CA MET A 229 -11.50 3.10 3.64
C MET A 229 -11.03 2.93 2.20
N ASN A 230 -10.65 1.71 1.77
CA ASN A 230 -10.27 1.45 0.39
C ASN A 230 -11.41 1.69 -0.61
N ILE A 231 -12.66 1.38 -0.22
CA ILE A 231 -13.85 1.70 -1.02
C ILE A 231 -14.05 3.21 -1.09
N TYR A 232 -13.96 3.92 0.04
CA TYR A 232 -14.10 5.37 0.09
C TYR A 232 -13.10 6.07 -0.86
N TRP A 233 -11.82 5.70 -0.80
CA TRP A 233 -10.80 6.25 -1.68
C TRP A 233 -11.05 5.93 -3.15
N PHE A 234 -11.51 4.71 -3.45
CA PHE A 234 -11.86 4.35 -4.82
C PHE A 234 -13.01 5.21 -5.37
N VAL A 235 -14.05 5.43 -4.57
CA VAL A 235 -15.17 6.32 -4.93
C VAL A 235 -14.66 7.74 -5.21
N LEU A 236 -13.74 8.25 -4.39
CA LEU A 236 -13.13 9.56 -4.60
C LEU A 236 -12.32 9.63 -5.91
N MET A 237 -11.55 8.59 -6.23
CA MET A 237 -10.83 8.50 -7.51
C MET A 237 -11.77 8.48 -8.69
N VAL A 238 -12.82 7.66 -8.66
CA VAL A 238 -13.81 7.58 -9.74
C VAL A 238 -14.53 8.92 -9.90
N LYS A 239 -14.91 9.58 -8.81
CA LYS A 239 -15.50 10.92 -8.86
C LYS A 239 -14.57 11.94 -9.52
N MET A 240 -13.28 11.92 -9.19
CA MET A 240 -12.29 12.78 -9.82
C MET A 240 -12.11 12.44 -11.31
N PHE A 241 -12.14 11.15 -11.68
CA PHE A 241 -12.08 10.70 -13.06
C PHE A 241 -13.27 11.19 -13.89
N VAL A 242 -14.49 10.99 -13.38
CA VAL A 242 -15.73 11.41 -14.04
C VAL A 242 -15.76 12.92 -14.21
N HIS A 243 -15.37 13.66 -13.16
CA HIS A 243 -15.23 15.12 -13.26
C HIS A 243 -14.21 15.52 -14.34
N PHE A 244 -13.06 14.86 -14.41
CA PHE A 244 -12.05 15.13 -15.43
C PHE A 244 -12.57 14.91 -16.86
N ILE A 245 -13.34 13.84 -17.09
CA ILE A 245 -13.95 13.55 -18.40
C ILE A 245 -15.08 14.53 -18.73
N LEU A 246 -15.97 14.83 -17.77
CA LEU A 246 -17.13 15.70 -17.98
C LEU A 246 -16.76 17.18 -18.12
N SER A 247 -15.77 17.66 -17.36
CA SER A 247 -15.37 19.07 -17.44
C SER A 247 -14.68 19.41 -18.77
N GLY A 248 -14.23 18.44 -19.56
CA GLY A 248 -13.76 18.62 -20.95
C GLY A 248 -12.62 19.64 -21.14
N GLN A 249 -12.07 20.21 -20.07
CA GLN A 249 -11.07 21.26 -20.07
C GLN A 249 -9.95 20.90 -19.12
N MET A 250 -8.81 20.52 -19.70
CA MET A 250 -7.50 20.30 -19.06
C MET A 250 -6.92 21.56 -18.37
N ARG A 251 -7.71 22.61 -18.11
CA ARG A 251 -7.27 23.90 -17.55
C ARG A 251 -7.55 24.08 -16.05
N ASP A 252 -8.38 23.24 -15.45
CA ASP A 252 -8.92 23.47 -14.09
C ASP A 252 -8.10 22.79 -12.96
N LEU A 253 -6.94 22.19 -13.29
CA LEU A 253 -6.06 21.59 -12.29
C LEU A 253 -5.38 22.67 -11.41
N HIS A 254 -5.17 23.87 -11.96
CA HIS A 254 -4.52 24.97 -11.24
C HIS A 254 -5.48 25.75 -10.33
N SER A 255 -6.74 25.95 -10.76
CA SER A 255 -7.76 26.71 -10.02
C SER A 255 -8.21 26.00 -8.74
N ARG A 256 -8.31 24.66 -8.77
CA ARG A 256 -8.80 23.90 -7.62
C ARG A 256 -7.76 23.67 -6.53
N VAL A 257 -6.47 23.61 -6.85
CA VAL A 257 -5.42 23.63 -5.81
C VAL A 257 -5.45 24.95 -5.05
N SER A 258 -5.65 26.08 -5.73
CA SER A 258 -5.81 27.39 -5.07
C SER A 258 -7.13 27.55 -4.31
N ASP A 259 -8.23 26.96 -4.78
CA ASP A 259 -9.55 27.12 -4.14
C ASP A 259 -9.74 26.21 -2.91
N VAL A 260 -9.09 25.04 -2.88
CA VAL A 260 -9.09 24.17 -1.68
C VAL A 260 -8.25 24.80 -0.56
N ASP A 261 -7.16 25.49 -0.88
CA ASP A 261 -6.38 26.29 0.09
C ASP A 261 -7.14 27.55 0.55
N SER A 262 -7.95 28.17 -0.30
CA SER A 262 -8.64 29.44 -0.01
C SER A 262 -9.98 29.26 0.72
N SER A 263 -10.64 28.11 0.57
CA SER A 263 -11.95 27.86 1.20
C SER A 263 -11.87 27.49 2.69
N GLY A 264 -10.67 27.25 3.21
CA GLY A 264 -10.41 27.09 4.65
C GLY A 264 -10.22 28.41 5.43
N GLN A 265 -10.19 29.56 4.75
CA GLN A 265 -10.02 30.86 5.42
C GLN A 265 -11.35 31.61 5.49
N ALA A 266 -11.97 31.56 6.66
CA ALA A 266 -13.18 32.31 6.98
C ALA A 266 -13.05 33.78 6.54
N ARG A 267 -14.08 34.26 5.82
CA ARG A 267 -14.25 35.67 5.45
C ARG A 267 -14.10 36.56 6.68
N ALA A 268 -13.03 37.35 6.75
CA ALA A 268 -13.03 38.58 7.54
C ALA A 268 -13.73 39.70 6.74
N PRO A 269 -14.55 40.57 7.36
CA PRO A 269 -15.22 41.65 6.66
C PRO A 269 -14.19 42.69 6.17
N ARG A 270 -14.35 43.15 4.93
CA ARG A 270 -13.59 44.29 4.40
C ARG A 270 -14.08 45.56 5.09
N ASP A 271 -13.23 46.18 5.91
CA ASP A 271 -13.41 47.55 6.39
C ASP A 271 -13.41 48.52 5.20
N VAL A 272 -14.53 49.22 5.02
CA VAL A 272 -14.69 50.32 4.07
C VAL A 272 -14.05 51.56 4.68
N LYS A 273 -12.96 52.05 4.09
CA LYS A 273 -12.36 53.33 4.46
C LYS A 273 -13.17 54.47 3.83
N PRO A 274 -13.64 55.49 4.57
CA PRO A 274 -14.44 56.56 3.99
C PRO A 274 -13.57 57.51 3.15
N SER A 275 -14.12 57.94 2.01
CA SER A 275 -13.53 58.95 1.14
C SER A 275 -13.48 60.31 1.83
N LYS A 276 -12.31 60.94 1.86
CA LYS A 276 -12.19 62.38 2.14
C LYS A 276 -12.88 63.15 1.01
N VAL A 277 -13.85 63.98 1.39
CA VAL A 277 -14.36 65.08 0.58
C VAL A 277 -13.49 66.29 0.90
N GLU A 278 -12.85 66.84 -0.12
CA GLU A 278 -12.42 68.24 -0.23
C GLU A 278 -12.90 68.76 -1.58
#